data_AF-A0AA43LHR2-F1
#
_entry.id   AF-A0AA43LHR2-F1
#
_cell.length_a   1.000
_cell.length_b   1.000
_cell.length_c   1.000
_cell.angle_alpha   90.00
_cell.angle_beta   90.00
_cell.angle_gamma   90.00
#
_symmetry.space_group_name_H-M   'P 1'
#
loop_
_entity.id
_entity.type
_entity.pdbx_description
1 polymer ?
#
loop_
_entity_poly.entity_id
_entity_poly.type
_entity_poly.pdbx_seq_one_letter_code
_entity_poly.pdbx_strand_id
1 'polypeptide(L)'
;MEASKQTAILMDCIDQLADVALLSDTDKCELAQNIIDTLGNYPRPRQENEPTEPTPQCLGAYLYASTARNSVKLAQLGYMPFDNAFSVAGSCIEASLSLLTDKD
;
A
#
# COMPACT_ATOMS: atom_id res chain seq x y z
N MET A 1 -3.29 6.28 21.54
CA MET A 1 -2.13 5.68 20.84
C MET A 1 -2.22 6.22 19.42
N GLU A 2 -1.40 7.20 19.06
CA GLU A 2 -1.37 7.68 17.67
C GLU A 2 -0.97 6.52 16.76
N ALA A 3 -1.72 6.32 15.67
CA ALA A 3 -1.31 5.39 14.64
C ALA A 3 0.03 5.86 14.06
N SER A 4 0.98 4.94 13.88
CA SER A 4 2.23 5.29 13.19
C SER A 4 1.89 5.88 11.82
N LYS A 5 2.72 6.80 11.30
CA LYS A 5 2.51 7.36 9.95
C LYS A 5 2.33 6.27 8.88
N GLN A 6 3.01 5.13 9.04
CA GLN A 6 2.86 3.96 8.18
C GLN A 6 1.45 3.37 8.26
N THR A 7 0.97 3.11 9.48
CA THR A 7 -0.38 2.58 9.72
C THR A 7 -1.46 3.52 9.16
N ALA A 8 -1.31 4.84 9.36
CA ALA A 8 -2.26 5.82 8.84
C ALA A 8 -2.37 5.79 7.31
N ILE A 9 -1.23 5.73 6.60
CA ILE A 9 -1.19 5.64 5.13
C ILE A 9 -1.85 4.34 4.64
N LEU A 10 -1.61 3.22 5.32
CA LEU A 10 -2.19 1.92 4.95
C LEU A 10 -3.71 1.90 5.16
N MET A 11 -4.20 2.46 6.27
CA MET A 11 -5.63 2.57 6.55
C MET A 11 -6.35 3.42 5.50
N ASP A 12 -5.77 4.57 5.13
CA ASP A 12 -6.32 5.42 4.06
C ASP A 12 -6.44 4.66 2.72
N CYS A 13 -5.46 3.81 2.40
CA CYS A 13 -5.55 2.96 1.21
C CYS A 13 -6.64 1.88 1.31
N ILE A 14 -6.89 1.31 2.50
CA ILE A 14 -8.00 0.36 2.70
C ILE A 14 -9.35 1.06 2.51
N ASP A 15 -9.51 2.25 3.09
CA ASP A 15 -10.74 3.03 2.95
C ASP A 15 -11.01 3.36 1.47
N GLN A 16 -9.97 3.73 0.72
CA GLN A 16 -10.03 3.94 -0.72
C GLN A 16 -10.42 2.67 -1.50
N LEU A 17 -9.94 1.49 -1.09
CA LEU A 17 -10.22 0.22 -1.77
C LEU A 17 -11.64 -0.30 -1.49
N ALA A 18 -12.31 0.16 -0.43
CA ALA A 18 -13.62 -0.33 -0.02
C ALA A 18 -14.70 -0.16 -1.11
N ASP A 19 -14.59 0.88 -1.94
CA ASP A 19 -15.60 1.24 -2.94
C ASP A 19 -15.30 0.68 -4.35
N VAL A 20 -14.18 -0.02 -4.56
CA VAL A 20 -13.69 -0.49 -5.87
C VAL A 20 -14.75 -1.23 -6.69
N ALA A 21 -15.57 -2.07 -6.04
CA ALA A 21 -16.55 -2.91 -6.73
C ALA A 21 -17.66 -2.12 -7.41
N LEU A 22 -17.84 -0.83 -7.06
CA LEU A 22 -18.90 0.03 -7.57
C LEU A 22 -18.39 1.02 -8.64
N LEU A 23 -17.08 1.05 -8.89
CA LEU A 23 -16.43 2.05 -9.75
C LEU A 23 -16.45 1.66 -11.23
N SER A 24 -16.56 2.68 -12.10
CA SER A 24 -16.31 2.53 -13.53
C SER A 24 -14.80 2.39 -13.82
N ASP A 25 -14.42 1.93 -15.01
CA ASP A 25 -13.00 1.83 -15.37
C ASP A 25 -12.25 3.18 -15.35
N THR A 26 -12.95 4.29 -15.59
CA THR A 26 -12.36 5.63 -15.48
C THR A 26 -12.08 5.97 -14.02
N ASP A 27 -13.06 5.75 -13.14
CA ASP A 27 -12.92 5.99 -11.71
C ASP A 27 -11.88 5.06 -11.07
N LYS A 28 -11.76 3.81 -11.57
CA LYS A 28 -10.70 2.88 -11.18
C LYS A 28 -9.31 3.41 -11.53
N CYS A 29 -9.15 4.08 -12.67
CA CYS A 29 -7.86 4.68 -13.04
C CYS A 29 -7.48 5.84 -12.12
N GLU A 30 -8.45 6.68 -11.73
CA GLU A 30 -8.26 7.77 -10.76
C GLU A 30 -7.95 7.24 -9.36
N LEU A 31 -8.74 6.26 -8.89
CA LEU A 31 -8.48 5.59 -7.62
C LEU A 31 -7.08 4.95 -7.58
N ALA A 32 -6.69 4.30 -8.69
CA ALA A 32 -5.36 3.73 -8.81
C ALA A 32 -4.27 4.80 -8.66
N GLN A 33 -4.46 5.99 -9.24
CA GLN A 33 -3.52 7.10 -9.08
C GLN A 33 -3.45 7.56 -7.62
N ASN A 34 -4.59 7.71 -6.95
CA ASN A 34 -4.67 8.12 -5.55
C ASN A 34 -3.95 7.13 -4.63
N ILE A 35 -4.13 5.82 -4.84
CA ILE A 35 -3.43 4.77 -4.07
C ILE A 35 -1.92 4.85 -4.34
N ILE A 36 -1.50 5.08 -5.59
CA ILE A 36 -0.08 5.21 -5.94
C ILE A 36 0.56 6.40 -5.23
N ASP A 37 -0.12 7.54 -5.20
CA ASP A 37 0.39 8.76 -4.58
C ASP A 37 0.39 8.65 -3.05
N THR A 38 -0.65 8.03 -2.47
CA THR A 38 -0.74 7.74 -1.04
C THR A 38 0.40 6.80 -0.60
N LEU A 39 0.58 5.67 -1.28
CA LEU A 39 1.69 4.73 -1.01
C LEU A 39 3.05 5.30 -1.42
N GLY A 40 3.12 6.26 -2.33
CA GLY A 40 4.33 6.99 -2.69
C GLY A 40 4.90 7.80 -1.51
N ASN A 41 4.04 8.19 -0.57
CA ASN A 41 4.42 8.87 0.67
C ASN A 41 4.74 7.91 1.82
N TYR A 42 4.65 6.59 1.60
CA TYR A 42 5.00 5.59 2.61
C TYR A 42 6.49 5.69 2.96
N PRO A 43 6.84 5.84 4.25
CA PRO A 43 8.22 6.12 4.65
C PRO A 43 9.13 4.94 4.33
N ARG A 44 10.32 5.26 3.82
CA ARG A 44 11.38 4.27 3.64
C ARG A 44 11.77 3.69 5.00
N PRO A 45 12.12 2.39 5.06
CA PRO A 45 12.43 1.73 6.32
C PRO A 45 13.75 2.23 6.93
N ARG A 46 14.60 2.90 6.13
CA ARG A 46 15.89 3.46 6.54
C ARG A 46 16.11 4.83 5.89
N GLN A 47 16.63 5.79 6.64
CA GLN A 47 17.11 7.07 6.09
C GLN A 47 18.56 6.95 5.60
N GLU A 48 18.94 7.76 4.61
CA GLU A 48 20.34 7.82 4.17
C GLU A 48 21.25 8.18 5.36
N ASN A 49 22.32 7.41 5.54
CA ASN A 49 23.30 7.55 6.63
C ASN A 49 22.82 7.14 8.04
N GLU A 50 21.64 6.52 8.17
CA GLU A 50 21.20 5.97 9.46
C GLU A 50 21.89 4.62 9.73
N PRO A 51 22.60 4.43 10.86
CA PRO A 51 23.38 3.22 11.10
C PRO A 51 22.53 2.03 11.57
N THR A 52 21.34 2.28 12.10
CA THR A 52 20.44 1.25 12.63
C THR A 52 19.74 0.52 11.50
N GLU A 53 19.80 -0.82 11.52
CA GLU A 53 19.03 -1.63 10.59
C GLU A 53 17.54 -1.63 10.94
N PRO A 54 16.63 -1.54 9.95
CA PRO A 54 15.21 -1.68 10.20
C PRO A 54 14.87 -3.07 10.73
N THR A 55 13.86 -3.17 11.57
CA THR A 55 13.37 -4.49 12.01
C THR A 55 12.84 -5.30 10.81
N PRO A 56 12.88 -6.64 10.86
CA PRO A 56 12.30 -7.48 9.81
C PRO A 56 10.83 -7.15 9.50
N GLN A 57 10.04 -6.81 10.54
CA GLN A 57 8.64 -6.40 10.41
C GLN A 57 8.51 -5.10 9.62
N CYS A 58 9.30 -4.07 9.95
CA CYS A 58 9.30 -2.80 9.22
C CYS A 58 9.72 -2.96 7.75
N LEU A 59 10.71 -3.82 7.50
CA LEU A 59 11.15 -4.11 6.14
C LEU A 59 10.08 -4.88 5.35
N GLY A 60 9.49 -5.90 5.95
CA GLY A 60 8.41 -6.69 5.36
C GLY A 60 7.19 -5.83 5.02
N ALA A 61 6.75 -4.97 5.95
CA ALA A 61 5.65 -4.03 5.74
C ALA A 61 5.94 -3.09 4.55
N TYR A 62 7.16 -2.53 4.48
CA TYR A 62 7.56 -1.70 3.36
C TYR A 62 7.53 -2.44 2.01
N LEU A 63 7.98 -3.70 1.96
CA LEU A 63 7.97 -4.50 0.74
C LEU A 63 6.54 -4.80 0.28
N TYR A 64 5.62 -5.09 1.20
CA TYR A 64 4.20 -5.26 0.86
C TYR A 64 3.57 -3.96 0.36
N ALA A 65 3.80 -2.82 1.03
CA ALA A 65 3.32 -1.52 0.59
C ALA A 65 3.85 -1.17 -0.81
N SER A 66 5.14 -1.44 -1.09
CA SER A 66 5.73 -1.24 -2.42
C SER A 66 5.11 -2.19 -3.46
N THR A 67 4.80 -3.43 -3.09
CA THR A 67 4.16 -4.39 -3.99
C THR A 67 2.75 -3.95 -4.33
N ALA A 68 1.96 -3.50 -3.36
CA ALA A 68 0.63 -2.94 -3.58
C ALA A 68 0.67 -1.78 -4.58
N ARG A 69 1.57 -0.80 -4.36
CA ARG A 69 1.76 0.35 -5.27
C ARG A 69 2.11 -0.10 -6.69
N ASN A 70 3.04 -1.05 -6.81
CA ASN A 70 3.51 -1.52 -8.12
C ASN A 70 2.41 -2.28 -8.87
N SER A 71 1.62 -3.12 -8.19
CA SER A 71 0.49 -3.83 -8.80
C SER A 71 -0.54 -2.87 -9.38
N VAL A 72 -0.90 -1.83 -8.62
CA VAL A 72 -1.84 -0.78 -9.08
C VAL A 72 -1.24 0.02 -10.24
N LYS A 73 0.07 0.29 -10.23
CA LYS A 73 0.74 0.96 -11.35
C LYS A 73 0.74 0.11 -12.62
N LEU A 74 0.94 -1.20 -12.52
CA LEU A 74 0.85 -2.11 -13.66
C LEU A 74 -0.54 -2.09 -14.29
N ALA A 75 -1.59 -1.93 -13.47
CA ALA A 75 -2.94 -1.80 -14.01
C ALA A 75 -3.17 -0.49 -14.76
N GLN A 76 -2.71 0.64 -14.24
CA GLN A 76 -2.76 1.92 -14.97
C GLN A 76 -2.02 1.86 -16.31
N LEU A 77 -0.95 1.07 -16.40
CA LEU A 77 -0.16 0.90 -17.62
C LEU A 77 -0.76 -0.14 -18.59
N GLY A 78 -1.87 -0.80 -18.23
CA GLY A 78 -2.52 -1.80 -19.05
C GLY A 78 -1.84 -3.18 -19.05
N TYR A 79 -0.90 -3.43 -18.15
CA TYR A 79 -0.22 -4.73 -18.00
C TYR A 79 -0.94 -5.69 -17.05
N MET A 80 -1.95 -5.21 -16.32
CA MET A 80 -2.74 -5.99 -15.38
C MET A 80 -4.19 -5.47 -15.34
N PRO A 81 -5.23 -6.32 -15.26
CA PRO A 81 -6.59 -5.84 -15.01
C PRO A 81 -6.72 -5.17 -13.64
N PHE A 82 -7.50 -4.07 -13.56
CA PHE A 82 -7.69 -3.33 -12.30
C PHE A 82 -8.22 -4.21 -11.16
N ASP A 83 -9.20 -5.08 -11.41
CA ASP A 83 -9.77 -5.94 -10.36
C ASP A 83 -8.72 -6.86 -9.73
N ASN A 84 -7.79 -7.39 -10.55
CA ASN A 84 -6.68 -8.20 -10.05
C ASN A 84 -5.68 -7.34 -9.27
N ALA A 85 -5.31 -6.17 -9.81
CA ALA A 85 -4.38 -5.28 -9.15
C ALA A 85 -4.89 -4.77 -7.79
N PHE A 86 -6.17 -4.41 -7.69
CA PHE A 86 -6.79 -3.98 -6.43
C PHE A 86 -6.92 -5.12 -5.43
N SER A 87 -7.23 -6.34 -5.87
CA SER A 87 -7.22 -7.52 -5.00
C SER A 87 -5.82 -7.77 -4.42
N VAL A 88 -4.78 -7.78 -5.27
CA VAL A 88 -3.38 -7.93 -4.82
C VAL A 88 -2.96 -6.80 -3.88
N ALA A 89 -3.33 -5.55 -4.21
CA ALA A 89 -3.02 -4.40 -3.39
C ALA A 89 -3.68 -4.50 -2.01
N GLY A 90 -4.96 -4.85 -1.95
CA GLY A 90 -5.70 -5.08 -0.71
C GLY A 90 -5.00 -6.10 0.19
N SER A 91 -4.71 -7.31 -0.33
CA SER A 91 -4.03 -8.35 0.45
C SER A 91 -2.62 -7.93 0.92
N CYS A 92 -1.88 -7.18 0.10
CA CYS A 92 -0.58 -6.65 0.49
C CYS A 92 -0.70 -5.60 1.60
N ILE A 93 -1.68 -4.69 1.51
CA ILE A 93 -1.92 -3.65 2.52
C ILE A 93 -2.33 -4.29 3.85
N GLU A 94 -3.21 -5.29 3.83
CA GLU A 94 -3.61 -6.07 5.01
C GLU A 94 -2.41 -6.78 5.66
N ALA A 95 -1.59 -7.48 4.86
CA ALA A 95 -0.37 -8.12 5.35
C ALA A 95 0.62 -7.11 5.94
N SER A 96 0.75 -5.93 5.32
CA SER A 96 1.57 -4.84 5.85
C SER A 96 1.04 -4.31 7.18
N LEU A 97 -0.28 -4.21 7.36
CA LEU A 97 -0.88 -3.78 8.62
C LEU A 97 -0.62 -4.83 9.70
N SER A 98 -0.90 -6.11 9.43
CA SER A 98 -0.64 -7.22 10.34
C SER A 98 0.80 -7.20 10.87
N LEU A 99 1.81 -7.04 10.01
CA LEU A 99 3.21 -6.93 10.44
C LEU A 99 3.52 -5.76 11.38
N LEU A 100 2.74 -4.67 11.32
CA LEU A 100 2.96 -3.47 12.13
C LEU A 100 2.11 -3.43 13.41
N THR A 101 0.99 -4.15 13.43
CA THR A 101 0.02 -4.11 14.53
C THR A 101 0.01 -5.38 15.37
N ASP A 102 0.33 -6.52 14.78
CA ASP A 102 0.37 -7.78 15.48
C ASP A 102 1.64 -7.79 16.33
N LYS A 103 1.43 -7.63 17.64
CA LYS A 103 2.49 -7.77 18.63
C LYS A 103 2.75 -9.26 18.82
N ASP A 104 4.02 -9.66 18.67
CA ASP A 104 4.52 -10.86 19.33
C ASP A 104 4.37 -10.71 20.87
#